data_AF-A0A7S1YQG5-F1
#
_entry.id   AF-A0A7S1YQG5-F1
#
_cell.length_a   1.000
_cell.length_b   1.000
_cell.length_c   1.000
_cell.angle_alpha   90.00
_cell.angle_beta   90.00
_cell.angle_gamma   90.00
#
_symmetry.space_group_name_H-M   'P 1'
#
loop_
_entity.id
_entity.type
_entity.pdbx_description
1 polymer ?
#
loop_
_entity_poly.entity_id
_entity_poly.type
_entity_poly.pdbx_seq_one_letter_code
_entity_poly.pdbx_strand_id
1 'polypeptide(L)'
;LNPKSVKTEELYGYISLATREWRDGLLSNIMRTLSGIPDEKPTWIMLDGDLDANWIESMNSVMDDNRMLTLASNERIPLLPHMRMIFEIRDLKHATPATVS
;
A
#
# COMPACT_ATOMS: atom_id res chain seq x y z
N LEU A 1 -4.79 -8.73 -4.76
CA LEU A 1 -4.12 -9.21 -3.51
C LEU A 1 -5.19 -9.45 -2.47
N ASN A 2 -5.14 -10.54 -1.70
CA ASN A 2 -6.06 -10.77 -0.58
C ASN A 2 -5.40 -10.45 0.78
N PRO A 3 -5.70 -9.28 1.40
CA PRO A 3 -5.18 -8.87 2.71
C PRO A 3 -5.54 -9.81 3.87
N LYS A 4 -6.55 -10.70 3.74
CA LYS A 4 -6.87 -11.66 4.81
C LYS A 4 -5.95 -12.87 4.87
N SER A 5 -5.20 -13.12 3.80
CA SER A 5 -4.27 -14.25 3.73
C SER A 5 -2.84 -13.88 4.10
N VAL A 6 -2.58 -12.59 4.35
CA VAL A 6 -1.24 -12.02 4.48
C VAL A 6 -1.23 -11.04 5.64
N LYS A 7 -0.25 -11.11 6.54
CA LYS A 7 -0.16 -10.14 7.64
C LYS A 7 0.14 -8.74 7.09
N THR A 8 -0.28 -7.68 7.78
CA THR A 8 0.05 -6.29 7.43
C THR A 8 1.55 -6.09 7.20
N GLU A 9 2.37 -6.73 8.03
CA GLU A 9 3.84 -6.80 7.91
C GLU A 9 4.31 -7.38 6.57
N GLU A 10 3.67 -8.43 6.08
CA GLU A 10 4.02 -9.08 4.81
C GLU A 10 3.48 -8.30 3.59
N LEU A 11 2.51 -7.41 3.80
CA LEU A 11 1.99 -6.56 2.73
C LEU A 11 2.83 -5.30 2.52
N TYR A 12 3.17 -4.58 3.58
CA TYR A 12 3.95 -3.33 3.49
C TYR A 12 5.45 -3.54 3.66
N GLY A 13 5.83 -4.58 4.39
CA GLY A 13 7.19 -4.82 4.83
C GLY A 13 7.37 -4.59 6.32
N TYR A 14 8.41 -5.21 6.87
CA TYR A 14 8.72 -5.14 8.29
C TYR A 14 10.22 -5.24 8.52
N ILE A 15 10.67 -4.77 9.68
CA ILE A 15 12.05 -5.00 10.12
C ILE A 15 12.09 -6.37 10.81
N SER A 16 12.83 -7.31 10.22
CA SER A 16 13.06 -8.62 10.81
C SER A 16 13.80 -8.46 12.13
N LEU A 17 13.18 -8.80 13.27
CA LEU A 17 13.84 -8.70 14.58
C LEU A 17 15.07 -9.62 14.71
N ALA A 18 15.08 -10.72 13.95
CA ALA A 18 16.18 -11.69 13.96
C ALA A 18 17.43 -11.20 13.23
N THR A 19 17.26 -10.50 12.11
CA THR A 19 18.38 -10.02 11.26
C THR A 19 18.60 -8.51 11.38
N ARG A 20 17.64 -7.77 11.95
CA ARG A 20 17.54 -6.30 11.92
C ARG A 20 17.55 -5.70 10.51
N GLU A 21 17.17 -6.50 9.51
CA GLU A 21 17.09 -6.06 8.13
C GLU A 21 15.65 -5.77 7.74
N TRP A 22 15.50 -4.79 6.84
CA TRP A 22 14.23 -4.52 6.20
C TRP A 22 13.83 -5.67 5.27
N ARG A 23 12.59 -6.12 5.40
CA ARG A 23 11.97 -7.05 4.47
C ARG A 23 10.83 -6.35 3.77
N ASP A 24 10.91 -6.29 2.45
CA ASP A 24 9.84 -5.74 1.63
C ASP A 24 8.59 -6.59 1.69
N GLY A 25 7.44 -5.91 1.72
CA GLY A 25 6.16 -6.54 1.57
C GLY A 25 5.73 -6.66 0.10
N LEU A 26 4.62 -7.34 -0.13
CA LEU A 26 4.07 -7.53 -1.46
C LEU A 26 3.70 -6.20 -2.14
N LEU A 27 3.03 -5.29 -1.43
CA LEU A 27 2.60 -4.01 -1.99
C LEU A 27 3.78 -3.07 -2.24
N SER A 28 4.74 -3.00 -1.31
CA SER A 28 5.93 -2.16 -1.51
C SER A 28 6.74 -2.63 -2.72
N ASN A 29 6.91 -3.94 -2.88
CA ASN A 29 7.61 -4.51 -4.03
C ASN A 29 6.87 -4.26 -5.36
N ILE A 30 5.54 -4.42 -5.38
CA ILE A 30 4.72 -4.13 -6.57
C ILE A 30 4.81 -2.65 -6.93
N MET A 31 4.58 -1.73 -5.99
CA MET A 31 4.65 -0.29 -6.27
C MET A 31 6.05 0.13 -6.74
N ARG A 32 7.11 -0.41 -6.12
CA ARG A 32 8.48 -0.15 -6.55
C ARG A 32 8.73 -0.64 -7.96
N THR A 33 8.33 -1.88 -8.26
CA THR A 33 8.46 -2.47 -9.59
C THR A 33 7.75 -1.61 -10.63
N LEU A 34 6.49 -1.27 -10.38
CA LEU A 34 5.70 -0.44 -11.29
C LEU A 34 6.29 0.96 -11.46
N SER A 35 6.86 1.54 -10.39
CA SER A 35 7.47 2.88 -10.45
C SER A 35 8.74 2.93 -11.29
N GLY A 36 9.40 1.77 -11.46
CA GLY A 36 10.61 1.63 -12.28
C GLY A 36 10.33 1.29 -13.74
N ILE A 37 9.08 1.03 -14.14
CA ILE A 37 8.73 0.74 -15.53
C ILE A 37 8.70 2.08 -16.30
N PRO A 38 9.50 2.25 -17.37
CA PRO A 38 9.56 3.50 -18.14
C PRO A 38 8.33 3.74 -19.03
N ASP A 39 7.43 2.76 -19.12
CA ASP A 39 6.21 2.81 -19.92
C ASP A 39 5.05 3.40 -19.09
N GLU A 40 4.46 4.51 -19.54
CA GLU A 40 3.37 5.20 -18.83
C GLU A 40 1.99 4.56 -19.06
N LYS A 41 1.96 3.26 -19.36
CA LYS A 41 0.70 2.55 -19.56
C LYS A 41 -0.15 2.56 -18.30
N PRO A 42 -1.47 2.73 -18.42
CA PRO A 42 -2.38 2.67 -17.29
C PRO A 42 -2.22 1.33 -16.56
N THR A 43 -1.73 1.38 -15.33
CA THR A 43 -1.51 0.18 -14.51
C THR A 43 -2.46 0.17 -13.34
N TRP A 44 -3.12 -0.96 -13.12
CA TRP A 44 -4.16 -1.10 -12.12
C TRP A 44 -3.70 -2.04 -11.02
N ILE A 45 -3.71 -1.56 -9.78
CA ILE A 45 -3.40 -2.33 -8.59
C ILE A 45 -4.74 -2.63 -7.90
N MET A 46 -5.13 -3.90 -7.87
CA MET A 46 -6.38 -4.33 -7.24
C MET A 46 -6.11 -4.96 -5.87
N LEU A 47 -6.65 -4.32 -4.84
CA LEU A 47 -6.56 -4.72 -3.45
C LEU A 47 -7.95 -5.22 -3.03
N ASP A 48 -8.09 -6.53 -2.86
CA ASP A 48 -9.35 -7.20 -2.55
C ASP A 48 -9.30 -7.75 -1.13
N GLY A 49 -9.86 -7.02 -0.18
CA GLY A 49 -10.19 -7.56 1.14
C GLY A 49 -10.40 -6.51 2.23
N ASP A 50 -10.78 -7.00 3.40
CA ASP A 50 -11.27 -6.15 4.49
C ASP A 50 -10.15 -5.24 5.03
N LEU A 51 -10.49 -3.95 5.19
CA LEU A 51 -9.59 -2.94 5.74
C LEU A 51 -9.53 -3.05 7.26
N ASP A 52 -8.32 -3.22 7.79
CA ASP A 52 -8.03 -3.03 9.23
C ASP A 52 -7.47 -1.61 9.47
N ALA A 53 -7.61 -1.10 10.70
CA ALA A 53 -7.19 0.25 11.08
C ALA A 53 -5.70 0.52 10.76
N ASN A 54 -4.82 -0.45 11.01
CA ASN A 54 -3.38 -0.36 10.70
C ASN A 54 -3.11 -0.21 9.19
N TRP A 55 -3.98 -0.81 8.37
CA TRP A 55 -3.87 -0.77 6.92
C TRP A 55 -4.26 0.62 6.39
N ILE A 56 -5.33 1.19 6.93
CA ILE A 56 -5.85 2.50 6.56
C ILE A 56 -4.83 3.60 6.88
N GLU A 57 -4.17 3.52 8.04
CA GLU A 57 -3.18 4.53 8.43
C GLU A 57 -2.00 4.60 7.44
N SER A 58 -1.47 3.43 7.05
CA SER A 58 -0.38 3.36 6.07
C SER A 58 -0.81 3.75 4.65
N MET A 59 -2.12 3.69 4.36
CA MET A 59 -2.67 4.03 3.05
C MET A 59 -3.18 5.46 2.92
N ASN A 60 -3.46 6.15 4.03
CA ASN A 60 -3.93 7.52 4.00
C ASN A 60 -3.00 8.43 3.18
N SER A 61 -1.68 8.30 3.32
CA SER A 61 -0.72 9.12 2.55
C SER A 61 -0.62 8.78 1.07
N VAL A 62 -1.21 7.66 0.64
CA VAL A 62 -1.28 7.26 -0.78
C VAL A 62 -2.62 7.66 -1.38
N MET A 63 -3.67 7.69 -0.56
CA MET A 63 -5.01 8.12 -0.92
C MET A 63 -5.17 9.65 -0.87
N ASP A 64 -4.33 10.35 -0.12
CA ASP A 64 -4.31 11.82 -0.04
C ASP A 64 -3.59 12.47 -1.25
N ASP A 65 -3.51 13.80 -1.23
CA ASP A 65 -2.83 14.59 -2.25
C ASP A 65 -1.32 14.30 -2.38
N ASN A 66 -0.70 13.70 -1.37
CA ASN A 66 0.72 13.36 -1.43
C ASN A 66 0.96 12.23 -2.42
N ARG A 67 0.05 11.25 -2.53
CA ARG A 67 0.19 10.08 -3.41
C ARG A 67 1.51 9.33 -3.16
N MET A 68 1.92 9.18 -1.89
CA MET A 68 3.19 8.57 -1.49
C MET A 68 2.97 7.44 -0.49
N LEU A 69 3.44 6.23 -0.82
CA LEU A 69 3.52 5.12 0.14
C LEU A 69 4.73 5.32 1.04
N THR A 70 4.48 5.53 2.33
CA THR A 70 5.53 5.67 3.35
C THR A 70 5.63 4.37 4.14
N LEU A 71 6.77 3.69 4.01
CA LEU A 71 7.04 2.43 4.70
C LEU A 71 7.64 2.70 6.07
N ALA A 72 7.52 1.74 6.99
CA ALA A 72 8.16 1.79 8.31
C ALA A 72 9.70 1.85 8.24
N SER A 73 10.32 1.53 7.10
CA SER A 73 11.73 1.76 6.80
C SER A 73 12.09 3.24 6.58
N ASN A 74 11.11 4.15 6.58
CA ASN A 74 11.19 5.51 6.05
C ASN A 74 11.38 5.59 4.52
N GLU A 75 11.28 4.47 3.79
CA GLU A 75 11.24 4.49 2.33
C GLU A 75 9.93 5.14 1.86
N ARG A 76 10.04 5.98 0.82
CA ARG A 76 8.90 6.68 0.23
C ARG A 76 8.79 6.31 -1.23
N ILE A 77 7.71 5.61 -1.59
CA ILE A 77 7.46 5.15 -2.96
C ILE A 77 6.30 5.98 -3.54
N PRO A 78 6.53 6.77 -4.61
CA PRO A 78 5.49 7.56 -5.23
C PRO A 78 4.49 6.68 -6.00
N LEU A 79 3.21 7.02 -5.90
CA LEU A 79 2.18 6.55 -6.81
C LEU A 79 2.19 7.46 -8.06
N LEU A 80 2.65 6.92 -9.18
CA LEU A 80 2.73 7.68 -10.42
C LEU A 80 1.33 7.95 -11.01
N PRO A 81 1.14 9.04 -11.80
CA PRO A 81 -0.18 9.41 -12.32
C PRO A 81 -0.86 8.37 -13.23
N HIS A 82 -0.07 7.49 -13.88
CA HIS A 82 -0.59 6.41 -14.71
C HIS A 82 -0.99 5.16 -13.90
N MET A 83 -0.67 5.12 -12.61
CA MET A 83 -1.09 4.04 -11.71
C MET A 83 -2.45 4.35 -11.10
N ARG A 84 -3.31 3.34 -11.01
CA ARG A 84 -4.61 3.43 -10.35
C ARG A 84 -4.74 2.31 -9.34
N MET A 85 -5.15 2.64 -8.13
CA MET A 85 -5.50 1.66 -7.11
C MET A 85 -7.01 1.50 -7.02
N ILE A 86 -7.46 0.25 -7.00
CA ILE A 86 -8.86 -0.12 -6.77
C ILE A 86 -8.91 -0.94 -5.49
N PHE A 87 -9.80 -0.54 -4.59
CA PHE A 87 -10.04 -1.18 -3.31
C PHE A 87 -11.41 -1.86 -3.37
N GLU A 88 -11.41 -3.19 -3.30
CA GLU A 88 -12.61 -3.98 -3.10
C GLU A 88 -12.68 -4.34 -1.61
N ILE A 89 -13.56 -3.64 -0.90
CA ILE A 89 -13.65 -3.67 0.57
C ILE A 89 -15.11 -3.91 0.98
N ARG A 90 -15.32 -4.71 2.01
CA ARG A 90 -16.68 -5.09 2.45
C ARG A 90 -17.31 -4.04 3.37
N ASP A 91 -16.51 -3.32 4.15
CA ASP A 91 -16.99 -2.27 5.06
C ASP A 91 -15.89 -1.22 5.32
N LEU A 92 -16.28 0.05 5.42
CA LEU A 92 -15.44 1.21 5.73
C LEU A 92 -15.52 1.60 7.21
N LYS A 93 -16.08 0.77 8.09
CA LYS A 93 -16.26 1.04 9.53
C LYS A 93 -15.03 1.57 10.27
N HIS A 94 -13.81 1.25 9.82
CA HIS A 94 -12.56 1.71 10.42
C HIS A 94 -11.93 2.89 9.67
N ALA A 95 -12.48 3.30 8.54
CA ALA A 95 -12.07 4.48 7.81
C ALA A 95 -12.75 5.72 8.42
N THR A 96 -11.95 6.74 8.69
CA THR A 96 -12.51 8.03 9.08
C THR A 96 -13.15 8.71 7.87
N PRO A 97 -14.14 9.61 8.03
CA PRO A 97 -14.73 10.34 6.90
C PRO A 97 -13.70 11.08 6.03
N ALA A 98 -12.55 11.45 6.60
CA ALA A 98 -11.44 12.09 5.88
C ALA A 98 -10.76 11.14 4.85
N THR A 99 -10.89 9.83 5.04
CA THR A 99 -10.32 8.81 4.15
C THR A 99 -11.19 8.58 2.90
N VAL A 100 -12.44 9.06 2.90
CA VAL A 100 -13.41 8.92 1.81
C VAL A 100 -13.89 10.32 1.41
N SER A 101 -13.02 11.10 0.77
CA SER A 101 -13.35 12.42 0.23
C SER A 101 -12.88 12.58 -1.21
#